data_AF-A0A0D2LXF8-F1
#
_entry.id   AF-A0A0D2LXF8-F1
#
_cell.length_a   1.000
_cell.length_b   1.000
_cell.length_c   1.000
_cell.angle_alpha   90.00
_cell.angle_beta   90.00
_cell.angle_gamma   90.00
#
_symmetry.space_group_name_H-M   'P 1'
#
loop_
_entity.id
_entity.type
_entity.pdbx_description
1 polymer ?
#
loop_
_entity_poly.entity_id
_entity_poly.type
_entity_poly.pdbx_seq_one_letter_code
_entity_poly.pdbx_strand_id
1 'polypeptide(L)'
;MIRCPSTPLQGADVIRDVEFVVFDEVHYVNDAERGVVWEEVIIMLPPHVTIVMLSATVPNVMDFADWVGRTKNRVVYVSDSPG
;
A
#
# COMPACT_ATOMS: atom_id res chain seq x y z
N MET A 1 11.11 19.12 12.48
CA MET A 1 11.85 18.77 11.24
C MET A 1 12.71 17.56 11.54
N ILE A 2 12.13 16.36 11.48
CA ILE A 2 12.90 15.13 11.71
C ILE A 2 13.72 14.90 10.43
N ARG A 3 15.01 15.26 10.46
CA ARG A 3 15.97 14.75 9.49
C ARG A 3 16.32 13.32 9.93
N CYS A 4 15.78 12.33 9.23
CA CYS A 4 16.33 10.98 9.29
C CYS A 4 17.57 10.97 8.37
N PRO A 5 18.76 10.62 8.86
CA PRO A 5 19.94 10.50 8.03
C PRO A 5 19.72 9.39 7.01
N SER A 6 20.19 9.65 5.79
CA SER A 6 20.17 8.82 4.59
C SER A 6 20.70 7.41 4.85
N THR A 7 19.90 6.57 5.48
CA THR A 7 20.07 5.12 5.50
C THR A 7 19.30 4.64 4.27
N PRO A 8 19.96 4.13 3.22
CA PRO A 8 19.23 3.44 2.16
C PRO A 8 18.45 2.32 2.84
N LEU A 9 17.14 2.20 2.58
CA LEU A 9 16.43 0.98 2.95
C LEU A 9 17.27 -0.18 2.42
N GLN A 10 17.66 -1.13 3.27
CA GLN A 10 18.36 -2.34 2.85
C GLN A 10 17.39 -3.09 1.90
N GLY A 11 17.62 -2.95 0.60
CA GLY A 11 16.68 -3.39 -0.46
C GLY A 11 16.33 -2.33 -1.51
N ALA A 12 16.78 -1.07 -1.37
CA ALA A 12 16.48 0.00 -2.31
C ALA A 12 16.93 -0.30 -3.77
N ASP A 13 17.99 -1.10 -3.96
CA ASP A 13 18.39 -1.56 -5.30
C ASP A 13 17.44 -2.64 -5.86
N VAL A 14 16.84 -3.47 -5.01
CA VAL A 14 15.84 -4.48 -5.44
C VAL A 14 14.54 -3.79 -5.85
N ILE A 15 14.13 -2.73 -5.15
CA ILE A 15 12.88 -2.01 -5.42
C ILE A 15 12.93 -1.22 -6.74
N ARG A 16 14.12 -0.95 -7.30
CA ARG A 16 14.26 -0.26 -8.59
C ARG A 16 13.68 -1.05 -9.76
N ASP A 17 13.80 -2.38 -9.71
CA ASP A 17 13.31 -3.28 -10.74
C ASP A 17 11.95 -3.90 -10.38
N VAL A 18 11.37 -3.52 -9.23
CA VAL A 18 10.04 -3.96 -8.81
C VAL A 18 8.98 -3.13 -9.52
N GLU A 19 8.15 -3.81 -10.30
CA GLU A 19 7.01 -3.19 -10.99
C GLU A 19 5.69 -3.37 -10.21
N PHE A 20 5.57 -4.46 -9.43
CA PHE A 20 4.35 -4.78 -8.68
C PHE A 20 4.65 -5.16 -7.24
N VAL A 21 3.86 -4.63 -6.31
CA VAL A 21 3.83 -5.04 -4.90
C VAL A 21 2.45 -5.58 -4.58
N VAL A 22 2.41 -6.82 -4.09
CA VAL A 22 1.18 -7.49 -3.67
C VAL A 22 1.06 -7.40 -2.16
N PHE A 23 -0.04 -6.84 -1.71
CA PHE A 23 -0.47 -6.86 -0.33
C PHE A 23 -1.55 -7.93 -0.17
N ASP A 24 -1.28 -8.91 0.66
CA ASP A 24 -2.21 -10.00 0.96
C ASP A 24 -2.89 -9.79 2.32
N GLU A 25 -4.12 -10.26 2.46
CA GLU A 25 -4.94 -10.12 3.68
C GLU A 25 -5.15 -8.67 4.16
N VAL A 26 -5.48 -7.76 3.23
CA VAL A 26 -5.65 -6.32 3.52
C VAL A 26 -6.73 -6.01 4.56
N HIS A 27 -7.63 -6.95 4.88
CA HIS A 27 -8.60 -6.77 5.97
C HIS A 27 -7.96 -6.49 7.34
N TYR A 28 -6.67 -6.81 7.53
CA TYR A 28 -5.89 -6.45 8.72
C TYR A 28 -5.51 -4.96 8.80
N VAL A 29 -5.77 -4.13 7.77
CA VAL A 29 -5.44 -2.71 7.82
C VAL A 29 -6.17 -1.96 8.95
N ASN A 30 -7.30 -2.50 9.41
CA ASN A 30 -8.07 -1.95 10.55
C ASN A 30 -7.50 -2.35 11.93
N ASP A 31 -6.45 -3.18 11.97
CA ASP A 31 -5.74 -3.52 13.20
C ASP A 31 -4.81 -2.35 13.60
N ALA A 32 -5.03 -1.76 14.78
CA ALA A 32 -4.35 -0.55 15.21
C ALA A 32 -2.82 -0.68 15.34
N GLU A 33 -2.29 -1.89 15.59
CA GLU A 33 -0.85 -2.12 15.66
C GLU A 33 -0.24 -2.33 14.28
N ARG A 34 -1.01 -2.91 13.35
CA ARG A 34 -0.51 -3.28 12.01
C ARG A 34 -0.78 -2.22 10.95
N GLY A 35 -1.87 -1.47 11.06
CA GLY A 35 -2.30 -0.46 10.09
C GLY A 35 -1.26 0.62 9.84
N VAL A 36 -0.53 1.05 10.88
CA VAL A 36 0.53 2.07 10.78
C VAL A 36 1.64 1.64 9.83
N VAL A 37 2.10 0.38 9.92
CA VAL A 37 3.15 -0.14 9.06
C VAL A 37 2.70 -0.18 7.60
N TRP A 38 1.45 -0.55 7.37
CA TRP A 38 0.87 -0.60 6.03
C TRP A 38 0.75 0.78 5.40
N GLU A 39 0.30 1.77 6.17
CA GLU A 39 0.25 3.15 5.71
C GLU A 39 1.64 3.68 5.35
N GLU A 40 2.64 3.45 6.20
CA GLU A 40 4.02 3.86 5.96
C GLU A 40 4.60 3.21 4.70
N VAL A 41 4.41 1.89 4.52
CA VAL A 41 4.88 1.19 3.32
C VAL A 41 4.19 1.74 2.08
N ILE A 42 2.85 1.89 2.11
CA ILE A 42 2.11 2.46 0.99
C ILE A 42 2.67 3.84 0.69
N ILE A 43 2.82 4.75 1.65
CA ILE A 43 3.36 6.09 1.40
C ILE A 43 4.77 6.04 0.79
N MET A 44 5.66 5.18 1.30
CA MET A 44 7.06 5.10 0.88
C MET A 44 7.30 4.42 -0.48
N LEU A 45 6.33 3.67 -1.02
CA LEU A 45 6.52 2.99 -2.31
C LEU A 45 6.84 3.98 -3.45
N PRO A 46 7.83 3.69 -4.31
CA PRO A 46 8.15 4.55 -5.44
C PRO A 46 6.97 4.71 -6.42
N PRO A 47 6.90 5.82 -7.18
CA PRO A 47 5.79 6.10 -8.10
C PRO A 47 5.63 5.08 -9.23
N HIS A 48 6.71 4.39 -9.62
CA HIS A 48 6.69 3.39 -10.69
C HIS A 48 6.06 2.07 -10.26
N VAL A 49 5.97 1.82 -8.95
CA VAL A 49 5.41 0.58 -8.41
C VAL A 49 3.90 0.60 -8.53
N THR A 50 3.33 -0.48 -9.07
CA THR A 50 1.91 -0.75 -9.09
C THR A 50 1.52 -1.59 -7.87
N ILE A 51 0.46 -1.18 -7.19
CA ILE A 51 0.00 -1.84 -5.97
C ILE A 51 -1.16 -2.78 -6.31
N VAL A 52 -1.07 -4.03 -5.85
CA VAL A 52 -2.13 -5.03 -5.93
C VAL A 52 -2.53 -5.41 -4.51
N MET A 53 -3.82 -5.39 -4.20
CA MET A 53 -4.34 -5.66 -2.86
C MET A 53 -5.34 -6.82 -2.93
N LEU A 54 -5.11 -7.86 -2.13
CA LEU A 54 -5.95 -9.04 -2.04
C LEU A 54 -6.54 -9.14 -0.64
N SER A 55 -7.82 -9.46 -0.55
CA SER A 55 -8.50 -9.65 0.74
C SER A 55 -9.79 -10.44 0.57
N ALA A 56 -10.17 -11.18 1.60
CA ALA A 56 -11.43 -11.93 1.64
C ALA A 56 -12.65 -11.02 1.91
N THR A 57 -12.57 -10.12 2.89
CA THR A 57 -13.64 -9.17 3.22
C THR A 57 -13.04 -7.89 3.80
N VAL A 58 -13.18 -6.75 3.12
CA VAL A 58 -12.74 -5.45 3.66
C VAL A 58 -13.96 -4.56 3.86
N PRO A 59 -14.34 -4.22 5.10
CA PRO A 59 -15.31 -3.16 5.30
C PRO A 59 -14.72 -1.85 4.77
N ASN A 60 -15.53 -1.05 4.06
CA ASN A 60 -15.14 0.25 3.51
C ASN A 60 -14.02 0.18 2.45
N VAL A 61 -14.01 -0.86 1.60
CA VAL A 61 -13.04 -1.02 0.50
C VAL A 61 -12.94 0.22 -0.41
N MET A 62 -14.06 0.92 -0.63
CA MET A 62 -14.08 2.13 -1.47
C MET A 62 -13.32 3.29 -0.83
N ASP A 63 -13.53 3.55 0.46
CA ASP A 63 -12.82 4.63 1.18
C ASP A 63 -11.31 4.36 1.21
N PHE A 64 -10.93 3.09 1.38
CA PHE A 64 -9.54 2.67 1.37
C PHE A 64 -8.94 2.83 -0.03
N ALA A 65 -9.61 2.37 -1.09
CA ALA A 65 -9.18 2.53 -2.47
C ALA A 65 -9.02 4.02 -2.86
N ASP A 66 -9.95 4.87 -2.42
CA ASP A 66 -9.90 6.32 -2.65
C ASP A 66 -8.74 6.98 -1.91
N TRP A 67 -8.42 6.53 -0.70
CA TRP A 67 -7.24 7.00 0.03
C TRP A 67 -5.94 6.56 -0.65
N VAL A 68 -5.82 5.31 -1.10
CA VAL A 68 -4.65 4.81 -1.83
C VAL A 68 -4.48 5.59 -3.13
N GLY A 69 -5.57 5.78 -3.89
CA GLY A 69 -5.55 6.48 -5.17
C GLY A 69 -5.11 7.93 -5.04
N ARG A 70 -5.59 8.64 -4.01
CA ARG A 70 -5.13 10.01 -3.69
C ARG A 70 -3.67 10.04 -3.24
N THR A 71 -3.26 9.12 -2.36
CA THR A 71 -1.89 9.06 -1.82
C THR A 71 -0.86 8.75 -2.92
N LYS A 72 -1.22 7.92 -3.89
CA LYS A 72 -0.35 7.54 -5.03
C LYS A 72 -0.58 8.34 -6.29
N ASN A 73 -1.59 9.20 -6.32
CA ASN A 73 -2.02 9.90 -7.52
C ASN A 73 -2.23 8.93 -8.71
N ARG A 74 -2.93 7.82 -8.45
CA ARG A 74 -3.27 6.78 -9.44
C ARG A 74 -4.73 6.38 -9.34
N VAL A 75 -5.28 5.92 -10.45
CA VAL A 75 -6.61 5.30 -10.46
C VAL A 75 -6.51 3.92 -9.81
N VAL A 76 -7.38 3.66 -8.83
CA VAL A 76 -7.51 2.36 -8.17
C VAL A 76 -8.81 1.72 -8.63
N TYR A 77 -8.74 0.46 -9.06
CA TYR A 77 -9.90 -0.32 -9.45
C TYR A 77 -10.25 -1.30 -8.35
N VAL A 78 -11.50 -1.30 -7.91
CA VAL A 78 -12.02 -2.24 -6.93
C VAL A 78 -12.86 -3.29 -7.67
N SER A 79 -12.48 -4.55 -7.55
CA SER A 79 -13.23 -5.69 -8.05
C SER A 79 -13.68 -6.52 -6.86
N ASP A 80 -14.97 -6.48 -6.57
CA ASP A 80 -15.60 -7.33 -5.58
C ASP A 80 -16.42 -8.41 -6.29
N SER A 81 -16.31 -9.65 -5.87
CA SER A 81 -17.16 -10.73 -6.37
C SER A 81 -18.30 -10.89 -5.37
N PRO A 82 -19.56 -10.57 -5.74
CA PRO A 82 -20.69 -10.89 -4.87
C PRO A 82 -20.70 -12.40 -4.67
N GLY A 83 -20.50 -12.84 -3.42
CA GLY A 83 -20.60 -14.23 -3.01
C GLY A 83 -22.02 -14.78 -3.15
#